data_AF-A0A2V1BKD3-F1
#
_entry.id   AF-A0A2V1BKD3-F1
#
_cell.length_a   1.000
_cell.length_b   1.000
_cell.length_c   1.000
_cell.angle_alpha   90.00
_cell.angle_beta   90.00
_cell.angle_gamma   90.00
#
_symmetry.space_group_name_H-M   'P 1'
#
loop_
_entity.id
_entity.type
_entity.pdbx_description
1 polymer ?
#
loop_
_entity_poly.entity_id
_entity_poly.type
_entity_poly.pdbx_seq_one_letter_code
_entity_poly.pdbx_strand_id
1 'polypeptide(L)'
;MRERHEQNLRRLEFDIEDIESDIKILSADTSPEHLESLEEERRQNVATLEASLAAKIAKKPQKTDIQTQWGEEKDPKTQFPAEKIKPKTRGVEQPDTDLSLDDLQLTKTETEPLIQAAVSKKALAVFKVMFPNDNLKDRSKSVDWDAFVNAMGEEEVGFVARHSAGGAAYTFEPCETSKWAGQGKIVFHKPHPAPVLDSIMMSINGKRMKKWFGWSEESFSLKS
;
A
#
# COMPACT_ATOMS: atom_id res chain seq x y z
N MET A 1 -7.58 2.10 38.13
CA MET A 1 -8.82 1.27 38.18
C MET A 1 -8.89 0.49 39.49
N ARG A 2 -7.83 -0.26 39.84
CA ARG A 2 -7.66 -1.00 41.11
C ARG A 2 -7.95 -0.21 42.39
N GLU A 3 -7.30 0.92 42.62
CA GLU A 3 -7.47 1.71 43.87
C GLU A 3 -8.90 2.23 44.06
N ARG A 4 -9.56 2.65 42.98
CA ARG A 4 -10.95 3.11 43.03
C ARG A 4 -11.91 1.96 43.35
N HIS A 5 -11.61 0.76 42.87
CA HIS A 5 -12.38 -0.45 43.13
C HIS A 5 -12.22 -0.90 44.59
N GLU A 6 -10.98 -0.94 45.08
CA GLU A 6 -10.66 -1.22 46.49
C GLU A 6 -11.39 -0.27 47.46
N GLN A 7 -11.34 1.04 47.20
CA GLN A 7 -12.06 2.04 48.01
C GLN A 7 -13.57 1.81 48.02
N ASN A 8 -14.13 1.32 46.91
CA ASN A 8 -15.56 1.07 46.79
C ASN A 8 -15.98 -0.18 47.57
N LEU A 9 -15.17 -1.25 47.54
CA LEU A 9 -15.40 -2.45 48.34
C LEU A 9 -15.27 -2.19 49.84
N ARG A 10 -14.28 -1.38 50.25
CA ARG A 10 -14.13 -0.93 51.64
C ARG A 10 -15.33 -0.09 52.11
N ARG A 11 -15.90 0.73 51.23
CA ARG A 11 -17.11 1.53 51.51
C ARG A 11 -18.37 0.67 51.67
N LEU A 12 -18.40 -0.49 51.01
CA LEU A 12 -19.49 -1.46 51.09
C LEU A 12 -19.31 -2.47 52.23
N GLU A 13 -18.30 -2.27 53.08
CA GLU A 13 -18.03 -3.09 54.28
C GLU A 13 -17.78 -4.58 53.98
N PHE A 14 -17.19 -4.89 52.83
CA PHE A 14 -16.68 -6.24 52.55
C PHE A 14 -15.51 -6.59 53.48
N ASP A 15 -15.41 -7.88 53.82
CA ASP A 15 -14.29 -8.39 54.61
C ASP A 15 -12.97 -8.19 53.87
N ILE A 16 -11.92 -7.87 54.62
CA ILE A 16 -10.61 -7.52 54.08
C ILE A 16 -10.04 -8.67 53.24
N GLU A 17 -10.28 -9.92 53.66
CA GLU A 17 -9.84 -11.12 52.94
C GLU A 17 -10.52 -11.27 51.57
N ASP A 18 -11.81 -10.93 51.48
CA ASP A 18 -12.56 -10.95 50.21
C ASP A 18 -12.09 -9.83 49.27
N ILE A 19 -11.81 -8.64 49.83
CA ILE A 19 -11.27 -7.50 49.08
C ILE A 19 -9.90 -7.85 48.49
N GLU A 20 -9.02 -8.47 49.27
CA GLU A 20 -7.69 -8.87 48.82
C GLU A 20 -7.75 -9.94 47.72
N SER A 21 -8.64 -10.91 47.87
CA SER A 21 -8.88 -11.94 46.85
C SER A 21 -9.38 -11.35 45.53
N ASP A 22 -10.37 -10.46 45.59
CA ASP A 22 -10.95 -9.83 44.39
C ASP A 22 -9.94 -8.91 43.69
N ILE A 23 -9.18 -8.13 44.46
CA ILE A 23 -8.11 -7.29 43.92
C ILE A 23 -7.03 -8.12 43.23
N LYS A 24 -6.67 -9.28 43.80
CA LYS A 24 -5.66 -10.17 43.24
C LYS A 24 -6.08 -10.71 41.87
N ILE A 25 -7.36 -11.03 41.69
CA ILE A 25 -7.92 -11.48 40.42
C ILE A 25 -7.85 -10.36 39.38
N LEU A 26 -8.16 -9.12 39.78
CA LEU A 26 -8.14 -7.95 38.90
C LEU A 26 -6.72 -7.46 38.56
N SER A 27 -5.70 -7.83 39.33
CA SER A 27 -4.30 -7.41 39.13
C SER A 27 -3.41 -8.52 38.54
N ALA A 28 -3.98 -9.45 37.76
CA ALA A 28 -3.22 -10.52 37.10
C ALA A 28 -2.09 -10.00 36.19
N ASP A 29 -2.30 -8.82 35.60
CA ASP A 29 -1.36 -8.05 34.79
C ASP A 29 -0.19 -7.43 35.57
N THR A 30 -0.30 -7.38 36.90
CA THR A 30 0.72 -6.84 37.81
C THR A 30 1.44 -7.96 38.57
N SER A 31 1.16 -9.23 38.25
CA SER A 31 1.84 -10.36 38.88
C SER A 31 3.33 -10.35 38.52
N PRO A 32 4.23 -10.65 39.48
CA PRO A 32 5.68 -10.59 39.24
C PRO A 32 6.12 -11.55 38.12
N GLU A 33 5.51 -12.72 38.04
CA GLU A 33 5.76 -13.70 36.96
C GLU A 33 5.38 -13.15 35.58
N HIS A 34 4.25 -12.43 35.48
CA HIS A 34 3.83 -11.80 34.22
C HIS A 34 4.78 -10.68 33.79
N LEU A 35 5.22 -9.85 34.75
CA LEU A 35 6.18 -8.78 34.48
C LEU A 35 7.53 -9.33 34.03
N GLU A 36 8.03 -10.37 34.69
CA GLU A 36 9.28 -11.04 34.32
C GLU A 36 9.18 -11.68 32.92
N SER A 37 8.06 -12.36 32.62
CA SER A 37 7.81 -12.90 31.28
C SER A 37 7.79 -11.81 30.20
N LEU A 38 7.20 -10.64 30.48
CA LEU A 38 7.19 -9.51 29.54
C LEU A 38 8.58 -8.90 29.37
N GLU A 39 9.38 -8.82 30.43
CA GLU A 39 10.76 -8.33 30.37
C GLU A 39 11.65 -9.27 29.57
N GLU A 40 11.48 -10.59 29.73
CA GLU A 40 12.22 -11.58 28.96
C GLU A 40 11.85 -11.52 27.47
N GLU A 41 10.57 -11.42 27.14
CA GLU A 41 10.12 -11.22 25.75
C GLU A 41 10.71 -9.94 25.14
N ARG A 42 10.68 -8.84 25.90
CA ARG A 42 11.30 -7.57 25.46
C ARG A 42 12.80 -7.72 25.23
N ARG A 43 13.52 -8.43 26.10
CA ARG A 43 14.96 -8.70 25.93
C ARG A 43 15.24 -9.54 24.69
N GLN A 44 14.44 -10.56 24.42
CA GLN A 44 14.56 -11.37 23.20
C GLN A 44 14.30 -10.51 21.95
N ASN A 45 13.28 -9.67 21.97
CA ASN A 45 12.98 -8.75 20.88
C ASN A 45 14.12 -7.75 20.63
N VAL A 46 14.72 -7.19 21.69
CA VAL A 46 15.89 -6.29 21.56
C VAL A 46 17.08 -7.04 20.98
N ALA A 47 17.40 -8.24 21.48
CA ALA A 47 18.53 -9.03 20.99
C ALA A 47 18.37 -9.41 19.50
N THR A 48 17.17 -9.75 19.06
CA THR A 48 16.91 -10.04 17.63
C THR A 48 17.05 -8.81 16.75
N LEU A 49 16.59 -7.63 17.22
CA LEU A 49 16.78 -6.37 16.52
C LEU A 49 18.25 -6.00 16.39
N GLU A 50 19.03 -6.13 17.48
CA GLU A 50 20.47 -5.88 17.50
C GLU A 50 21.23 -6.83 16.58
N ALA A 51 20.90 -8.14 16.59
CA ALA A 51 21.48 -9.10 15.67
C ALA A 51 21.17 -8.77 14.20
N SER A 52 19.94 -8.32 13.91
CA SER A 52 19.54 -7.90 12.56
C SER A 52 20.29 -6.64 12.12
N LEU A 53 20.54 -5.70 13.04
CA LEU A 53 21.30 -4.48 12.80
C LEU A 53 22.78 -4.79 12.57
N ALA A 54 23.38 -5.64 13.41
CA ALA A 54 24.75 -6.11 13.26
C ALA A 54 24.94 -6.84 11.92
N ALA A 55 24.00 -7.70 11.52
CA ALA A 55 24.04 -8.37 10.22
C ALA A 55 23.91 -7.39 9.04
N LYS A 56 23.08 -6.33 9.16
CA LYS A 56 22.97 -5.27 8.13
C LYS A 56 24.23 -4.42 8.05
N ILE A 57 24.88 -4.14 9.18
CA ILE A 57 26.16 -3.41 9.24
C ILE A 57 27.29 -4.27 8.65
N ALA A 58 27.34 -5.57 8.96
CA ALA A 58 28.32 -6.50 8.41
C ALA A 58 28.13 -6.76 6.91
N LYS A 59 26.89 -6.66 6.40
CA LYS A 59 26.56 -6.77 4.96
C LYS A 59 26.67 -5.44 4.22
N LYS A 60 27.07 -4.35 4.87
CA LYS A 60 27.29 -3.06 4.20
C LYS A 60 28.62 -3.17 3.43
N PRO A 61 28.63 -3.20 2.08
CA PRO A 61 29.88 -3.19 1.35
C PRO A 61 30.62 -1.88 1.67
N GLN A 62 31.91 -1.98 1.99
CA GLN A 62 32.78 -0.81 2.04
C GLN A 62 32.70 -0.10 0.69
N LYS A 63 32.50 1.23 0.73
CA LYS A 63 32.56 2.21 -0.35
C LYS A 63 32.64 1.56 -1.75
N THR A 64 31.49 1.32 -2.37
CA THR A 64 31.43 0.76 -3.71
C THR A 64 32.15 1.72 -4.66
N ASP A 65 33.27 1.29 -5.22
CA ASP A 65 33.83 1.91 -6.41
C ASP A 65 32.72 1.94 -7.47
N ILE A 66 32.46 3.13 -8.00
CA ILE A 66 31.46 3.32 -9.06
C ILE A 66 31.89 2.46 -10.24
N GLN A 67 30.99 1.60 -10.71
CA GLN A 67 31.25 0.77 -11.87
C GLN A 67 31.37 1.66 -13.12
N THR A 68 32.60 1.85 -13.60
CA THR A 68 32.90 2.73 -14.75
C THR A 68 32.88 1.99 -16.10
N GLN A 69 32.79 0.67 -16.11
CA GLN A 69 32.72 -0.11 -17.36
C GLN A 69 31.75 -1.29 -17.26
N TRP A 70 30.97 -1.47 -18.32
CA TRP A 70 30.05 -2.58 -18.49
C TRP A 70 30.68 -3.59 -19.46
N GLY A 71 31.43 -4.55 -18.91
CA GLY A 71 31.97 -5.71 -19.62
C GLY A 71 33.11 -5.43 -20.60
N GLU A 72 34.12 -6.30 -20.63
CA GLU A 72 34.92 -6.51 -21.84
C GLU A 72 34.13 -7.44 -22.76
N GLU A 73 33.96 -7.03 -24.01
CA GLU A 73 33.39 -7.83 -25.07
C GLU A 73 34.27 -9.08 -25.27
N LYS A 74 33.75 -10.25 -24.89
CA LYS A 74 34.34 -11.54 -25.22
C LYS A 74 33.32 -12.37 -25.98
N ASP A 75 33.73 -12.83 -27.15
CA ASP A 75 32.94 -13.60 -28.11
C ASP A 75 32.22 -14.81 -27.49
N PRO A 76 31.02 -15.17 -27.99
CA PRO A 76 30.15 -16.11 -27.32
C PRO A 76 30.57 -17.55 -27.60
N LYS A 77 31.10 -18.23 -26.58
CA LYS A 77 31.12 -19.70 -26.53
C LYS A 77 30.84 -20.19 -25.12
N THR A 78 29.57 -20.27 -24.72
CA THR A 78 29.15 -21.30 -23.74
C THR A 78 27.66 -21.59 -23.88
N GLN A 79 27.35 -22.87 -24.07
CA GLN A 79 25.99 -23.43 -24.10
C GLN A 79 25.40 -23.44 -22.69
N PHE A 80 24.19 -22.94 -22.51
CA PHE A 80 23.45 -23.04 -21.26
C PHE A 80 22.80 -24.44 -21.14
N PRO A 81 22.94 -25.16 -20.01
CA PRO A 81 22.13 -26.34 -19.74
C PRO A 81 20.68 -25.92 -19.50
N ALA A 82 19.74 -26.67 -20.10
CA ALA A 82 18.32 -26.38 -20.13
C ALA A 82 17.67 -26.15 -18.74
N GLU A 83 16.77 -25.16 -18.70
CA GLU A 83 15.98 -24.77 -17.55
C GLU A 83 15.09 -25.91 -17.01
N LYS A 84 15.06 -26.07 -15.68
CA LYS A 84 14.04 -26.89 -15.01
C LYS A 84 12.76 -26.07 -14.87
N ILE A 85 11.85 -26.24 -15.84
CA ILE A 85 10.51 -25.66 -15.84
C ILE A 85 9.63 -26.42 -14.84
N LYS A 86 9.02 -25.73 -13.88
CA LYS A 86 7.91 -26.27 -13.08
C LYS A 86 6.61 -26.02 -13.87
N PRO A 87 5.97 -27.07 -14.44
CA PRO A 87 4.80 -26.88 -15.29
C PRO A 87 3.56 -26.52 -14.45
N LYS A 88 2.90 -25.42 -14.82
CA LYS A 88 1.49 -25.21 -14.50
C LYS A 88 0.65 -26.03 -15.48
N THR A 89 -0.17 -26.92 -14.95
CA THR A 89 -1.06 -27.80 -15.70
C THR A 89 -2.27 -27.01 -16.21
N ARG A 90 -2.41 -26.84 -17.54
CA ARG A 90 -3.67 -26.97 -18.31
C ARG A 90 -3.46 -26.69 -19.81
N GLY A 91 -3.55 -27.76 -20.63
CA GLY A 91 -4.21 -27.76 -21.95
C GLY A 91 -3.42 -27.42 -23.23
N VAL A 92 -2.73 -28.43 -23.79
CA VAL A 92 -2.59 -28.85 -25.22
C VAL A 92 -2.16 -27.83 -26.30
N GLU A 93 -1.06 -28.21 -26.97
CA GLU A 93 -0.25 -27.60 -28.06
C GLU A 93 -0.94 -27.76 -29.46
N GLN A 94 -0.72 -27.03 -30.56
CA GLN A 94 0.45 -26.58 -31.37
C GLN A 94 -0.11 -25.75 -32.59
N PRO A 95 0.67 -25.26 -33.60
CA PRO A 95 2.12 -25.09 -33.76
C PRO A 95 2.57 -23.66 -34.18
N ASP A 96 3.88 -23.51 -34.28
CA ASP A 96 4.68 -22.35 -34.63
C ASP A 96 4.29 -21.63 -35.93
N THR A 97 4.29 -20.29 -35.87
CA THR A 97 4.55 -19.46 -37.05
C THR A 97 5.38 -18.25 -36.62
N ASP A 98 6.59 -18.20 -37.20
CA ASP A 98 7.57 -17.14 -37.14
C ASP A 98 6.93 -15.79 -37.53
N LEU A 99 6.89 -14.82 -36.62
CA LEU A 99 6.39 -13.47 -36.92
C LEU A 99 7.29 -12.38 -36.31
N SER A 100 7.97 -11.73 -37.24
CA SER A 100 8.69 -10.45 -37.19
C SER A 100 8.15 -9.41 -36.20
N LEU A 101 9.07 -8.72 -35.52
CA LEU A 101 8.85 -7.59 -34.61
C LEU A 101 8.54 -6.26 -35.33
N ASP A 102 7.65 -6.27 -36.32
CA ASP A 102 7.29 -5.04 -37.08
C ASP A 102 5.78 -4.76 -37.17
N ASP A 103 4.96 -5.40 -36.33
CA ASP A 103 3.50 -5.15 -36.34
C ASP A 103 2.91 -4.94 -34.93
N LEU A 104 3.48 -4.00 -34.16
CA LEU A 104 2.68 -3.27 -33.17
C LEU A 104 1.91 -2.16 -33.89
N GLN A 105 1.01 -2.55 -34.80
CA GLN A 105 -0.09 -1.68 -35.19
C GLN A 105 -0.89 -1.41 -33.92
N LEU A 106 -0.72 -0.19 -33.41
CA LEU A 106 -1.61 0.45 -32.47
C LEU A 106 -3.01 0.45 -33.11
N THR A 107 -3.75 -0.64 -32.92
CA THR A 107 -5.17 -0.70 -33.27
C THR A 107 -5.83 0.36 -32.41
N LYS A 108 -6.14 1.47 -33.07
CA LYS A 108 -7.09 2.49 -32.66
C LYS A 108 -8.44 1.79 -32.45
N THR A 109 -8.61 1.19 -31.28
CA THR A 109 -9.88 0.61 -30.87
C THR A 109 -10.83 1.78 -30.61
N GLU A 110 -11.68 2.00 -31.60
CA GLU A 110 -13.10 2.30 -31.47
C GLU A 110 -13.51 3.05 -30.20
N THR A 111 -13.87 4.32 -30.40
CA THR A 111 -14.32 5.29 -29.40
C THR A 111 -15.54 4.78 -28.63
N GLU A 112 -15.31 3.97 -27.59
CA GLU A 112 -16.25 3.88 -26.49
C GLU A 112 -16.40 5.29 -25.89
N PRO A 113 -17.63 5.73 -25.52
CA PRO A 113 -17.81 7.05 -24.96
C PRO A 113 -16.96 7.19 -23.71
N LEU A 114 -15.97 8.08 -23.77
CA LEU A 114 -15.08 8.33 -22.65
C LEU A 114 -15.90 8.87 -21.48
N ILE A 115 -15.95 8.10 -20.39
CA ILE A 115 -16.58 8.52 -19.15
C ILE A 115 -15.78 9.71 -18.60
N GLN A 116 -16.40 10.89 -18.62
CA GLN A 116 -15.80 12.13 -18.13
C GLN A 116 -16.55 12.66 -16.90
N ALA A 117 -15.85 12.92 -15.81
CA ALA A 117 -16.38 13.50 -14.57
C ALA A 117 -15.91 14.96 -14.41
N ALA A 118 -16.86 15.86 -14.17
CA ALA A 118 -16.58 17.25 -13.83
C ALA A 118 -16.25 17.37 -12.34
N VAL A 119 -15.06 17.90 -12.03
CA VAL A 119 -14.51 17.93 -10.67
C VAL A 119 -14.02 19.33 -10.30
N SER A 120 -13.87 19.60 -9.01
CA SER A 120 -13.32 20.87 -8.54
C SER A 120 -11.87 21.09 -9.02
N LYS A 121 -11.42 22.35 -9.02
CA LYS A 121 -10.04 22.71 -9.37
C LYS A 121 -8.99 21.97 -8.52
N LYS A 122 -9.31 21.71 -7.24
CA LYS A 122 -8.41 20.99 -6.32
C LYS A 122 -8.31 19.51 -6.69
N ALA A 123 -9.44 18.85 -6.92
CA ALA A 123 -9.46 17.47 -7.37
C ALA A 123 -8.78 17.29 -8.73
N LEU A 124 -9.03 18.20 -9.67
CA LEU A 124 -8.36 18.19 -10.97
C LEU A 124 -6.83 18.29 -10.84
N ALA A 125 -6.33 19.12 -9.91
CA ALA A 125 -4.90 19.20 -9.65
C ALA A 125 -4.32 17.87 -9.14
N VAL A 126 -5.06 17.13 -8.29
CA VAL A 126 -4.67 15.79 -7.83
C VAL A 126 -4.62 14.81 -9.01
N PHE A 127 -5.65 14.78 -9.85
CA PHE A 127 -5.70 13.86 -10.99
C PHE A 127 -4.63 14.17 -12.05
N LYS A 128 -4.25 15.44 -12.23
CA LYS A 128 -3.11 15.81 -13.09
C LYS A 128 -1.77 15.29 -12.58
N VAL A 129 -1.58 15.19 -11.27
CA VAL A 129 -0.38 14.54 -10.70
C VAL A 129 -0.46 13.01 -10.86
N MET A 130 -1.66 12.44 -10.83
CA MET A 130 -1.89 11.00 -11.04
C MET A 130 -1.64 10.56 -12.49
N PHE A 131 -2.04 11.41 -13.44
CA PHE A 131 -1.89 11.22 -14.87
C PHE A 131 -1.06 12.38 -15.44
N PRO A 132 0.25 12.44 -15.14
CA PRO A 132 1.07 13.53 -15.61
C PRO A 132 1.22 13.43 -17.12
N ASN A 133 0.78 14.46 -17.83
CA ASN A 133 1.11 14.65 -19.23
C ASN A 133 2.59 15.05 -19.39
N ASP A 134 2.97 15.63 -20.53
CA ASP A 134 4.34 16.09 -20.76
C ASP A 134 4.74 17.32 -19.90
N ASN A 135 3.86 17.78 -19.02
CA ASN A 135 4.17 18.83 -18.06
C ASN A 135 5.06 18.31 -16.92
N LEU A 136 6.33 18.68 -16.99
CA LEU A 136 7.34 18.34 -15.98
C LEU A 136 6.97 18.83 -14.57
N LYS A 137 6.18 19.92 -14.44
CA LYS A 137 5.77 20.46 -13.13
C LYS A 137 4.80 19.54 -12.40
N ASP A 138 4.01 18.75 -13.12
CA ASP A 138 3.06 17.83 -12.49
C ASP A 138 3.75 16.53 -12.06
N ARG A 139 4.87 16.18 -12.72
CA ARG A 139 5.70 15.00 -12.40
C ARG A 139 6.53 15.11 -11.11
N SER A 140 6.66 16.31 -10.53
CA SER A 140 7.43 16.54 -9.30
C SER A 140 6.58 16.88 -8.07
N LYS A 141 5.26 17.00 -8.23
CA LYS A 141 4.36 17.35 -7.13
C LYS A 141 4.05 16.14 -6.26
N SER A 142 3.94 16.40 -4.96
CA SER A 142 3.32 15.50 -4.01
C SER A 142 1.89 15.94 -3.71
N VAL A 143 1.09 14.99 -3.21
CA VAL A 143 -0.31 15.20 -2.84
C VAL A 143 -0.53 14.71 -1.42
N ASP A 144 -1.14 15.53 -0.57
CA ASP A 144 -1.57 15.09 0.76
C ASP A 144 -2.60 13.96 0.65
N TRP A 145 -2.47 12.94 1.50
CA TRP A 145 -3.36 11.77 1.49
C TRP A 145 -4.84 12.17 1.57
N ASP A 146 -5.18 13.11 2.44
CA ASP A 146 -6.57 13.55 2.61
C ASP A 146 -7.06 14.34 1.38
N ALA A 147 -6.18 15.06 0.68
CA ALA A 147 -6.53 15.69 -0.59
C ALA A 147 -6.81 14.65 -1.68
N PHE A 148 -6.06 13.55 -1.71
CA PHE A 148 -6.33 12.41 -2.58
C PHE A 148 -7.67 11.74 -2.25
N VAL A 149 -7.94 11.46 -0.97
CA VAL A 149 -9.23 10.86 -0.53
C VAL A 149 -10.41 11.78 -0.90
N ASN A 150 -10.29 13.08 -0.65
CA ASN A 150 -11.34 14.05 -0.99
C ASN A 150 -11.57 14.15 -2.50
N ALA A 151 -10.50 14.11 -3.32
CA ALA A 151 -10.63 14.11 -4.77
C ALA A 151 -11.37 12.86 -5.29
N MET A 152 -11.07 11.69 -4.73
CA MET A 152 -11.76 10.44 -5.05
C MET A 152 -13.25 10.48 -4.67
N GLY A 153 -13.59 11.21 -3.59
CA GLY A 153 -14.96 11.34 -3.09
C GLY A 153 -15.78 12.49 -3.68
N GLU A 154 -15.27 13.24 -4.66
CA GLU A 154 -16.04 14.28 -5.38
C GLU A 154 -17.31 13.69 -5.98
N GLU A 155 -18.38 14.49 -6.07
CA GLU A 155 -19.73 14.04 -6.43
C GLU A 155 -19.81 13.21 -7.72
N GLU A 156 -19.16 13.66 -8.81
CA GLU A 156 -19.16 12.93 -10.09
C GLU A 156 -18.18 11.75 -10.12
N VAL A 157 -17.19 11.73 -9.21
CA VAL A 157 -16.22 10.63 -9.09
C VAL A 157 -16.81 9.52 -8.24
N GLY A 158 -17.33 9.88 -7.07
CA GLY A 158 -18.20 9.04 -6.24
C GLY A 158 -17.50 7.85 -5.58
N PHE A 159 -16.19 7.86 -5.36
CA PHE A 159 -15.55 6.75 -4.64
C PHE A 159 -15.62 6.98 -3.13
N VAL A 160 -16.15 5.99 -2.42
CA VAL A 160 -16.22 5.97 -0.95
C VAL A 160 -14.99 5.28 -0.40
N ALA A 161 -14.23 5.99 0.45
CA ALA A 161 -13.08 5.44 1.14
C ALA A 161 -13.50 4.78 2.47
N ARG A 162 -13.16 3.50 2.64
CA ARG A 162 -13.35 2.73 3.88
C ARG A 162 -12.01 2.28 4.43
N HIS A 163 -11.73 2.69 5.67
CA HIS A 163 -10.53 2.26 6.38
C HIS A 163 -10.65 0.80 6.80
N SER A 164 -9.60 0.01 6.56
CA SER A 164 -9.55 -1.38 7.00
C SER A 164 -9.08 -1.42 8.45
N ALA A 165 -9.83 -2.09 9.32
CA ALA A 165 -9.50 -2.20 10.73
C ALA A 165 -8.07 -2.76 10.91
N GLY A 166 -7.24 -2.05 11.68
CA GLY A 166 -5.90 -2.52 12.06
C GLY A 166 -4.76 -2.26 11.07
N GLY A 167 -4.93 -1.41 10.04
CA GLY A 167 -3.84 -1.12 9.10
C GLY A 167 -3.85 0.28 8.47
N ALA A 168 -2.93 0.53 7.54
CA ALA A 168 -2.91 1.76 6.73
C ALA A 168 -3.70 1.61 5.41
N ALA A 169 -4.46 0.53 5.24
CA ALA A 169 -5.16 0.22 3.99
C ALA A 169 -6.54 0.87 3.93
N TYR A 170 -6.81 1.57 2.82
CA TYR A 170 -8.09 2.17 2.49
C TYR A 170 -8.65 1.53 1.24
N THR A 171 -9.86 0.97 1.36
CA THR A 171 -10.64 0.46 0.24
C THR A 171 -11.47 1.58 -0.34
N PHE A 172 -11.35 1.80 -1.64
CA PHE A 172 -12.14 2.76 -2.41
C PHE A 172 -13.10 1.99 -3.30
N GLU A 173 -14.38 2.32 -3.20
CA GLU A 173 -15.45 1.67 -3.94
C GLU A 173 -16.37 2.75 -4.54
N PRO A 174 -16.70 2.69 -5.85
CA PRO A 174 -17.68 3.58 -6.45
C PRO A 174 -19.04 3.44 -5.76
N CYS A 175 -19.66 4.55 -5.37
CA CYS A 175 -21.05 4.56 -4.93
C CYS A 175 -21.99 4.34 -6.13
N GLU A 176 -23.27 4.11 -5.84
CA GLU A 176 -24.30 3.87 -6.86
C GLU A 176 -24.48 5.05 -7.84
N THR A 177 -24.18 6.28 -7.40
CA THR A 177 -24.27 7.49 -8.24
C THR A 177 -23.00 7.77 -9.03
N SER A 178 -21.93 7.00 -8.82
CA SER A 178 -20.67 7.15 -9.56
C SER A 178 -20.84 6.69 -11.00
N LYS A 179 -20.14 7.35 -11.92
CA LYS A 179 -20.04 6.89 -13.32
C LYS A 179 -19.31 5.54 -13.48
N TRP A 180 -18.64 5.08 -12.42
CA TRP A 180 -17.92 3.82 -12.35
C TRP A 180 -18.62 2.79 -11.43
N ALA A 181 -19.90 2.99 -11.09
CA ALA A 181 -20.69 2.04 -10.31
C ALA A 181 -20.61 0.61 -10.88
N GLY A 182 -20.43 -0.38 -10.01
CA GLY A 182 -20.37 -1.80 -10.38
C GLY A 182 -19.01 -2.31 -10.86
N GLN A 183 -18.00 -1.45 -11.05
CA GLN A 183 -16.66 -1.86 -11.50
C GLN A 183 -15.75 -2.46 -10.41
N GLY A 184 -16.29 -2.66 -9.20
CA GLY A 184 -15.58 -3.26 -8.07
C GLY A 184 -14.88 -2.23 -7.19
N LYS A 185 -13.78 -2.63 -6.54
CA LYS A 185 -13.09 -1.81 -5.52
C LYS A 185 -11.58 -1.87 -5.67
N ILE A 186 -10.90 -0.85 -5.16
CA ILE A 186 -9.44 -0.77 -5.16
C ILE A 186 -8.90 -0.39 -3.79
N VAL A 187 -7.76 -0.97 -3.40
CA VAL A 187 -7.12 -0.67 -2.11
C VAL A 187 -5.85 0.14 -2.31
N PHE A 188 -5.73 1.25 -1.58
CA PHE A 188 -4.53 2.05 -1.48
C PHE A 188 -4.06 2.10 -0.03
N HIS A 189 -2.74 2.14 0.19
CA HIS A 189 -2.17 2.29 1.52
C HIS A 189 -1.86 3.76 1.78
N LYS A 190 -2.31 4.27 2.92
CA LYS A 190 -1.93 5.58 3.44
C LYS A 190 -0.44 5.59 3.76
N PRO A 191 0.36 6.49 3.16
CA PRO A 191 1.78 6.58 3.45
C PRO A 191 2.07 6.90 4.93
N HIS A 192 3.18 6.35 5.44
CA HIS A 192 3.68 6.57 6.80
C HIS A 192 5.22 6.65 6.76
N PRO A 193 5.90 7.55 7.52
CA PRO A 193 5.39 8.39 8.61
C PRO A 193 4.62 9.64 8.19
N ALA A 194 4.93 10.20 7.02
CA ALA A 194 4.21 11.35 6.49
C ALA A 194 3.04 10.88 5.59
N PRO A 195 1.81 11.40 5.77
CA PRO A 195 0.66 11.02 4.98
C PRO A 195 0.63 11.75 3.62
N VAL A 196 1.71 11.62 2.84
CA VAL A 196 1.93 12.31 1.57
C VAL A 196 2.23 11.30 0.47
N LEU A 197 1.53 11.41 -0.64
CA LEU A 197 1.77 10.63 -1.87
C LEU A 197 2.75 11.40 -2.75
N ASP A 198 3.93 10.85 -2.98
CA ASP A 198 4.86 11.40 -3.96
C ASP A 198 4.40 11.14 -5.41
N SER A 199 5.07 11.75 -6.39
CA SER A 199 4.68 11.63 -7.79
C SER A 199 4.82 10.20 -8.35
N ILE A 200 5.71 9.38 -7.79
CA ILE A 200 5.89 7.98 -8.19
C ILE A 200 4.70 7.16 -7.70
N MET A 201 4.31 7.31 -6.43
CA MET A 201 3.12 6.69 -5.85
C MET A 201 1.86 7.12 -6.62
N MET A 202 1.73 8.41 -6.92
CA MET A 202 0.61 8.93 -7.73
C MET A 202 0.57 8.30 -9.12
N SER A 203 1.71 8.17 -9.79
CA SER A 203 1.80 7.51 -11.11
C SER A 203 1.45 6.02 -11.05
N ILE A 204 1.88 5.32 -9.99
CA ILE A 204 1.51 3.92 -9.75
C ILE A 204 0.01 3.80 -9.51
N ASN A 205 -0.57 4.68 -8.71
CA ASN A 205 -2.00 4.72 -8.47
C ASN A 205 -2.76 4.99 -9.77
N GLY A 206 -2.31 5.94 -10.61
CA GLY A 206 -2.88 6.21 -11.93
C GLY A 206 -2.87 4.99 -12.85
N LYS A 207 -1.75 4.25 -12.92
CA LYS A 207 -1.68 2.99 -13.68
C LYS A 207 -2.71 1.97 -13.20
N ARG A 208 -2.92 1.87 -11.88
CA ARG A 208 -3.94 0.96 -11.32
C ARG A 208 -5.35 1.45 -11.65
N MET A 209 -5.63 2.74 -11.52
CA MET A 209 -6.92 3.33 -11.87
C MET A 209 -7.25 3.12 -13.36
N LYS A 210 -6.26 3.31 -14.24
CA LYS A 210 -6.40 3.02 -15.67
C LYS A 210 -6.74 1.57 -15.93
N LYS A 211 -6.05 0.63 -15.27
CA LYS A 211 -6.28 -0.81 -15.45
C LYS A 211 -7.67 -1.27 -14.98
N TRP A 212 -8.13 -0.77 -13.83
CA TRP A 212 -9.35 -1.28 -13.20
C TRP A 212 -10.62 -0.51 -13.56
N PHE A 213 -10.50 0.79 -13.85
CA PHE A 213 -11.64 1.68 -14.08
C PHE A 213 -11.54 2.46 -15.41
N GLY A 214 -10.51 2.20 -16.23
CA GLY A 214 -10.32 2.89 -17.51
C GLY A 214 -9.92 4.37 -17.38
N TRP A 215 -9.51 4.82 -16.19
CA TRP A 215 -9.19 6.22 -15.96
C TRP A 215 -7.99 6.72 -16.79
N SER A 216 -8.09 7.95 -17.26
CA SER A 216 -7.03 8.72 -17.92
C SER A 216 -7.12 10.19 -17.52
N GLU A 217 -6.23 11.03 -18.06
CA GLU A 217 -6.32 12.49 -17.91
C GLU A 217 -7.67 13.03 -18.44
N GLU A 218 -8.14 12.46 -19.54
CA GLU A 218 -9.36 12.89 -20.22
C GLU A 218 -10.64 12.52 -19.44
N SER A 219 -10.54 11.59 -18.49
CA SER A 219 -11.65 11.21 -17.60
C SER A 219 -12.10 12.35 -16.67
N PHE A 220 -11.34 13.44 -16.57
CA PHE A 220 -11.62 14.54 -15.64
C PHE A 220 -11.65 15.90 -16.34
N SER A 221 -12.71 16.67 -16.09
CA SER A 221 -12.83 18.06 -16.53
C SER A 221 -13.07 18.99 -15.35
N LEU A 222 -12.83 20.28 -15.53
CA LEU A 222 -13.13 21.28 -14.50
C LEU A 222 -14.64 21.51 -14.44
N LYS A 223 -15.24 21.40 -13.24
CA LYS A 223 -16.63 21.81 -12.99
C LYS A 223 -16.79 23.29 -13.34
N SER A 224 -17.70 23.56 -14.28
CA SER A 224 -18.04 24.92 -14.73
C SER A 224 -18.91 25.65 -13.70
#